data_AF-A0AAW0WB09-F1
#
_entry.id   AF-A0AAW0WB09-F1
#
_cell.length_a   1.000
_cell.length_b   1.000
_cell.length_c   1.000
_cell.angle_alpha   90.00
_cell.angle_beta   90.00
_cell.angle_gamma   90.00
#
_symmetry.space_group_name_H-M   'P 1'
#
loop_
_entity.id
_entity.type
_entity.pdbx_description
1 polymer ?
#
loop_
_entity_poly.entity_id
_entity_poly.type
_entity_poly.pdbx_seq_one_letter_code
_entity_poly.pdbx_strand_id
1 'polypeptide(L)'
;FNIGHDETWLSTSKQQQQPVFTYMFKHHYQGSTYVTHSSETHYVFWSPEGPSFPKKSDEARVSLLISKLWANFAATGDPTPDDSLGFKWLPASPKNTHHLAINTTPTMESDTRAE
;
A
#
# COMPACT_ATOMS: atom_id res chain seq x y z
N PHE A 1 -9.45 -12.27 -1.79
CA PHE A 1 -8.00 -12.32 -1.47
C PHE A 1 -7.81 -13.34 -0.34
N ASN A 2 -6.87 -14.28 -0.50
CA ASN A 2 -6.83 -15.56 0.23
C ASN A 2 -5.89 -15.48 1.46
N ILE A 3 -6.40 -15.74 2.67
CA ILE A 3 -5.67 -15.62 3.94
C ILE A 3 -4.44 -16.56 4.02
N GLY A 4 -4.52 -17.75 3.40
CA GLY A 4 -3.39 -18.70 3.38
C GLY A 4 -2.13 -18.20 2.68
N HIS A 5 -2.23 -17.22 1.77
CA HIS A 5 -1.04 -16.60 1.19
C HIS A 5 -0.31 -15.73 2.22
N ASP A 6 -1.04 -14.99 3.05
CA ASP A 6 -0.46 -14.08 4.05
C ASP A 6 0.30 -14.87 5.13
N GLU A 7 -0.22 -16.02 5.56
CA GLU A 7 0.47 -16.93 6.49
C GLU A 7 1.77 -17.49 5.91
N THR A 8 1.75 -17.85 4.61
CA THR A 8 2.93 -18.36 3.90
C THR A 8 4.02 -17.30 3.87
N TRP A 9 3.68 -16.05 3.51
CA TRP A 9 4.63 -14.94 3.47
C TRP A 9 5.19 -14.59 4.84
N LEU A 10 4.37 -14.59 5.89
CA LEU A 10 4.83 -14.33 7.26
C LEU A 10 5.74 -15.45 7.79
N SER A 11 5.45 -16.71 7.45
CA SER A 11 6.30 -17.85 7.79
C SER A 11 7.67 -17.75 7.09
N THR A 12 7.68 -17.46 5.78
CA THR A 12 8.91 -17.26 5.02
C THR A 12 9.71 -16.05 5.48
N SER A 13 9.05 -14.93 5.77
CA SER A 13 9.65 -13.73 6.36
C SER A 13 10.39 -14.05 7.67
N LYS A 14 9.74 -14.79 8.56
CA LYS A 14 10.33 -15.21 9.84
C LYS A 14 11.56 -16.09 9.63
N GLN A 15 11.53 -17.00 8.65
CA GLN A 15 12.67 -17.85 8.32
C GLN A 15 13.84 -17.06 7.71
N GLN A 16 13.55 -16.09 6.85
CA GLN A 16 14.58 -15.32 6.15
C GLN A 16 15.04 -14.06 6.88
N GLN A 17 14.42 -13.71 8.02
CA GLN A 17 14.67 -12.48 8.79
C GLN A 17 14.51 -11.22 7.93
N GLN A 18 13.63 -11.26 6.93
CA GLN A 18 13.33 -10.14 6.03
C GLN A 18 11.95 -9.57 6.35
N PRO A 19 11.78 -8.25 6.49
CA PRO A 19 10.49 -7.66 6.77
C PRO A 19 9.53 -7.84 5.58
N VAL A 20 8.26 -8.15 5.88
CA VAL A 20 7.17 -8.15 4.90
C VAL A 20 6.27 -6.96 5.18
N PHE A 21 5.92 -6.22 4.14
CA PHE A 21 5.03 -5.06 4.22
C PHE A 21 3.76 -5.36 3.44
N THR A 22 2.60 -5.13 4.06
CA THR A 22 1.29 -5.34 3.46
C THR A 22 0.53 -4.01 3.39
N TYR A 23 -0.26 -3.82 2.33
CA TYR A 23 -1.14 -2.66 2.18
C TYR A 23 -2.51 -3.08 1.65
N MET A 24 -3.49 -2.21 1.91
CA MET A 24 -4.81 -2.25 1.27
C MET A 24 -4.99 -0.93 0.53
N PHE A 25 -5.18 -0.99 -0.78
CA PHE A 25 -5.49 0.21 -1.56
C PHE A 25 -6.98 0.54 -1.37
N LYS A 26 -7.27 1.70 -0.76
CA LYS A 26 -8.64 2.13 -0.41
C LYS A 26 -9.08 3.42 -1.12
N HIS A 27 -8.17 4.07 -1.84
CA HIS A 27 -8.52 5.26 -2.60
C HIS A 27 -9.37 4.89 -3.82
N HIS A 28 -10.43 5.66 -4.04
CA HIS A 28 -11.24 5.61 -5.24
C HIS A 28 -11.19 6.97 -5.94
N TYR A 29 -11.32 6.95 -7.26
CA TYR A 29 -11.39 8.17 -8.06
C TYR A 29 -12.57 9.04 -7.64
N GLN A 30 -12.43 10.37 -7.68
CA GLN A 30 -13.51 11.29 -7.38
C GLN A 30 -14.81 10.96 -8.13
N GLY A 31 -15.89 10.73 -7.38
CA GLY A 31 -17.20 10.37 -7.93
C GLY A 31 -17.46 8.86 -8.05
N SER A 32 -16.47 8.02 -7.74
CA SER A 32 -16.68 6.60 -7.45
C SER A 32 -16.93 6.40 -5.95
N THR A 33 -17.50 5.25 -5.58
CA THR A 33 -17.56 4.76 -4.20
C THR A 33 -16.88 3.40 -4.04
N TYR A 34 -16.29 2.88 -5.12
CA TYR A 34 -15.75 1.53 -5.19
C TYR A 34 -14.29 1.56 -5.61
N VAL A 35 -13.53 0.61 -5.06
CA VAL A 35 -12.17 0.26 -5.50
C VAL A 35 -12.28 -1.08 -6.19
N THR A 36 -12.04 -1.11 -7.50
CA THR A 36 -12.03 -2.36 -8.27
C THR A 36 -10.64 -2.98 -8.22
N HIS A 37 -10.56 -4.29 -8.50
CA HIS A 37 -9.27 -4.93 -8.68
C HIS A 37 -8.46 -4.20 -9.76
N SER A 38 -7.17 -3.98 -9.49
CA SER A 38 -6.21 -3.30 -10.36
C SER A 38 -6.40 -1.79 -10.44
N SER A 39 -7.27 -1.20 -9.60
CA SER A 39 -7.41 0.25 -9.50
C SER A 39 -6.08 0.92 -9.14
N GLU A 40 -5.29 0.30 -8.27
CA GLU A 40 -4.00 0.81 -7.81
C GLU A 40 -2.97 0.93 -8.93
N THR A 41 -3.04 0.06 -9.95
CA THR A 41 -2.08 0.03 -11.05
C THR A 41 -2.06 1.36 -11.81
N HIS A 42 -3.22 2.02 -11.97
CA HIS A 42 -3.31 3.33 -12.62
C HIS A 42 -2.67 4.47 -11.80
N TYR A 43 -2.55 4.28 -10.48
CA TYR A 43 -1.88 5.24 -9.60
C TYR A 43 -0.35 5.03 -9.58
N VAL A 44 0.12 3.81 -9.83
CA VAL A 44 1.56 3.52 -9.95
C VAL A 44 2.07 3.83 -11.35
N PHE A 45 1.31 3.45 -12.37
CA PHE A 45 1.64 3.60 -13.78
C PHE A 45 0.57 4.42 -14.47
N TRP A 46 0.98 5.48 -15.15
CA TRP A 46 0.07 6.24 -15.98
C TRP A 46 -0.44 5.35 -17.13
N SER A 47 -1.77 5.27 -17.30
CA SER A 47 -2.41 4.65 -18.46
C SER A 47 -2.94 5.71 -19.43
N PRO A 48 -2.73 5.57 -20.76
CA PRO A 48 -3.31 6.45 -21.75
C PRO A 48 -4.84 6.36 -21.84
N GLU A 49 -5.43 5.24 -21.40
CA GLU A 49 -6.89 5.01 -21.42
C GLU A 49 -7.58 5.42 -20.10
N GLY A 50 -6.79 5.70 -19.05
CA GLY A 50 -7.33 6.07 -17.74
C GLY A 50 -7.52 7.58 -17.59
N PRO A 51 -8.27 8.01 -16.55
CA PRO A 51 -8.46 9.42 -16.26
C PRO A 51 -7.11 10.10 -15.96
N SER A 52 -6.92 11.31 -16.49
CA SER A 52 -5.79 12.15 -16.09
C SER A 52 -6.00 12.66 -14.67
N PHE A 53 -4.93 12.68 -13.87
CA PHE A 53 -4.96 13.25 -12.53
C PHE A 53 -4.56 14.73 -12.59
N PRO A 54 -5.46 15.68 -12.27
CA PRO A 54 -5.07 17.08 -12.17
C PRO A 54 -3.93 17.25 -11.15
N LYS A 55 -2.94 18.10 -11.45
CA LYS A 55 -1.67 18.26 -10.67
C LYS A 55 -1.83 18.61 -9.18
N LYS A 56 -3.04 18.87 -8.69
CA LYS A 56 -3.37 19.19 -7.29
C LYS A 56 -4.51 18.36 -6.72
N SER A 57 -4.97 17.34 -7.46
CA SER A 57 -6.04 16.48 -7.01
C SER A 57 -5.54 15.44 -6.00
N ASP A 58 -6.47 14.83 -5.30
CA ASP A 58 -6.17 13.75 -4.38
C ASP A 58 -5.59 12.53 -5.11
N GLU A 59 -6.01 12.30 -6.36
CA GLU A 59 -5.46 11.23 -7.19
C GLU A 59 -3.98 11.45 -7.49
N ALA A 60 -3.57 12.68 -7.82
CA ALA A 60 -2.16 13.01 -8.04
C ALA A 60 -1.33 12.83 -6.77
N ARG A 61 -1.90 13.15 -5.59
CA ARG A 61 -1.24 12.94 -4.29
C ARG A 61 -1.07 11.46 -3.98
N VAL A 62 -2.12 10.66 -4.15
CA VAL A 62 -2.09 9.22 -3.90
C VAL A 62 -1.17 8.51 -4.88
N SER A 63 -1.17 8.92 -6.15
CA SER A 63 -0.21 8.43 -7.17
C SER A 63 1.23 8.70 -6.76
N LEU A 64 1.56 9.95 -6.39
CA LEU A 64 2.91 10.28 -5.94
C LEU A 64 3.31 9.49 -4.68
N LEU A 65 2.39 9.34 -3.72
CA LEU A 65 2.61 8.56 -2.51
C LEU A 65 2.95 7.10 -2.83
N ILE A 66 2.10 6.39 -3.59
CA ILE A 66 2.32 4.96 -3.85
C ILE A 66 3.60 4.73 -4.66
N SER A 67 3.89 5.59 -5.65
CA SER A 67 5.14 5.54 -6.40
C SER A 67 6.36 5.75 -5.49
N LYS A 68 6.28 6.69 -4.53
CA LYS A 68 7.37 6.93 -3.58
C LYS A 68 7.60 5.75 -2.65
N LEU A 69 6.54 5.15 -2.11
CA LEU A 69 6.63 3.96 -1.25
C LEU A 69 7.28 2.78 -1.99
N TRP A 70 6.86 2.52 -3.22
CA TRP A 70 7.44 1.46 -4.06
C TRP A 70 8.91 1.74 -4.40
N ALA A 71 9.24 2.98 -4.77
CA ALA A 71 10.62 3.37 -5.09
C ALA A 71 11.54 3.24 -3.87
N ASN A 72 11.09 3.68 -2.69
CA ASN A 72 11.84 3.54 -1.44
C ASN A 72 12.08 2.07 -1.09
N PHE A 73 11.05 1.22 -1.19
CA PHE A 73 11.18 -0.21 -0.96
C PHE A 73 12.17 -0.86 -1.92
N ALA A 74 12.09 -0.54 -3.22
CA ALA A 74 13.03 -1.05 -4.21
C ALA A 74 14.49 -0.61 -3.94
N ALA A 75 14.69 0.61 -3.44
CA ALA A 75 16.01 1.15 -3.17
C ALA A 75 16.62 0.66 -1.85
N THR A 76 15.80 0.40 -0.82
CA THR A 76 16.28 0.24 0.56
C THR A 76 15.73 -0.99 1.29
N GLY A 77 14.69 -1.63 0.78
CA GLY A 77 13.93 -2.66 1.49
C GLY A 77 12.94 -2.13 2.55
N ASP A 78 12.89 -0.82 2.81
CA ASP A 78 11.91 -0.15 3.68
C ASP A 78 11.13 0.89 2.87
N PRO A 79 9.79 0.82 2.80
CA PRO A 79 9.00 1.80 2.05
C PRO A 79 8.98 3.20 2.69
N THR A 80 9.32 3.31 3.97
CA THR A 80 9.41 4.56 4.76
C THR A 80 10.78 4.67 5.46
N PRO A 81 11.90 4.75 4.72
CA PRO A 81 13.24 4.64 5.29
C PRO A 81 13.65 5.85 6.15
N ASP A 82 12.93 6.97 6.03
CA ASP A 82 13.10 8.21 6.78
C ASP A 82 11.73 8.84 7.13
N ASP A 83 11.76 9.98 7.83
CA ASP A 83 10.55 10.68 8.30
C ASP A 83 9.91 11.60 7.23
N SER A 84 10.39 11.60 5.98
CA SER A 84 9.94 12.55 4.94
C SER A 84 8.46 12.40 4.56
N LEU A 85 7.87 11.22 4.80
CA LEU A 85 6.47 10.92 4.53
C LEU A 85 5.54 11.25 5.71
N GLY A 86 6.09 11.59 6.88
CA GLY A 86 5.31 11.95 8.07
C GLY A 86 4.60 10.77 8.76
N PHE A 87 4.86 9.54 8.32
CA PHE A 87 4.38 8.31 8.95
C PHE A 87 5.37 7.16 8.71
N LYS A 88 5.26 6.11 9.52
CA LYS A 88 6.04 4.87 9.37
C LYS A 88 5.13 3.73 8.91
N TRP A 89 5.52 3.03 7.85
CA TRP A 89 4.89 1.78 7.45
C TRP A 89 5.59 0.64 8.20
N LEU A 90 4.88 0.04 9.15
CA LEU A 90 5.44 -1.02 9.97
C LEU A 90 5.37 -2.37 9.22
N PRO A 91 6.39 -3.22 9.33
CA PRO A 91 6.33 -4.56 8.78
C PRO A 91 5.24 -5.37 9.48
N ALA A 92 4.59 -6.24 8.72
CA ALA A 92 3.61 -7.18 9.22
C ALA A 92 4.28 -8.17 10.18
N SER A 93 3.55 -8.58 11.21
CA SER A 93 4.03 -9.56 12.19
C SER A 93 3.01 -10.67 12.40
N PRO A 94 3.44 -11.89 12.77
CA PRO A 94 2.50 -12.99 13.04
C PRO A 94 1.53 -12.71 14.21
N LYS A 95 1.89 -11.81 15.12
CA LYS A 95 1.06 -11.48 16.29
C LYS A 95 0.08 -10.35 16.03
N ASN A 96 0.39 -9.52 15.05
CA ASN A 96 -0.28 -8.26 14.75
C ASN A 96 -0.16 -8.08 13.24
N THR A 97 -1.13 -8.64 12.52
CA THR A 97 -1.31 -8.42 11.09
C THR A 97 -1.88 -7.02 10.92
N HIS A 98 -1.00 -6.07 10.61
CA HIS A 98 -1.39 -4.73 10.20
C HIS A 98 -1.11 -4.57 8.72
N HIS A 99 -1.84 -3.69 8.07
CA HIS A 99 -1.56 -3.24 6.72
C HIS A 99 -1.61 -1.72 6.67
N LEU A 100 -0.89 -1.12 5.72
CA LEU A 100 -1.06 0.29 5.42
C LEU A 100 -2.32 0.48 4.56
N ALA A 101 -3.31 1.21 5.07
CA ALA A 101 -4.45 1.63 4.27
C ALA A 101 -4.03 2.84 3.41
N ILE A 102 -3.88 2.62 2.09
CA ILE A 102 -3.46 3.67 1.17
C ILE A 102 -4.69 4.45 0.69
N ASN A 103 -4.77 5.70 1.13
CA ASN A 103 -5.68 6.72 0.66
C ASN A 103 -5.00 8.10 0.80
N THR A 104 -5.76 9.20 0.78
CA THR A 104 -5.20 10.56 0.92
C THR A 104 -4.53 10.82 2.27
N THR A 105 -4.93 10.09 3.30
CA THR A 105 -4.36 10.08 4.65
C THR A 105 -4.00 8.64 5.04
N PRO A 106 -2.80 8.16 4.70
CA PRO A 106 -2.41 6.78 4.96
C PRO A 106 -2.36 6.47 6.46
N THR A 107 -2.92 5.33 6.84
CA THR A 107 -2.98 4.89 8.24
C THR A 107 -2.63 3.41 8.36
N MET A 108 -1.94 3.04 9.44
CA MET A 108 -1.77 1.64 9.80
C MET A 108 -3.08 1.13 10.39
N GLU A 109 -3.65 0.10 9.78
CA GLU A 109 -4.88 -0.53 10.25
C GLU A 109 -4.63 -1.98 10.64
N SER A 110 -5.32 -2.44 11.68
CA SER A 110 -5.39 -3.87 11.98
C SER A 110 -6.14 -4.58 10.87
N ASP A 111 -5.65 -5.77 10.53
CA ASP A 111 -6.34 -6.65 9.63
C ASP A 111 -7.55 -7.27 10.34
N THR A 112 -8.75 -6.83 9.97
CA THR A 112 -10.01 -7.33 10.55
C THR A 112 -10.67 -8.39 9.68
N ARG A 113 -9.95 -8.97 8.70
CA ARG A 113 -10.46 -10.10 7.92
C ARG A 113 -10.67 -11.28 8.87
N ALA A 114 -11.93 -11.65 9.10
CA ALA A 114 -12.28 -12.80 9.93
C ALA A 114 -11.94 -14.11 9.20
N GLU A 115 -11.53 -15.12 9.97
CA GLU A 115 -11.54 -16.54 9.57
C GLU A 115 -12.97 -17.05 9.34
#